data_AF-A0A0V1DF84-F1
#
_entry.id   AF-A0A0V1DF84-F1
#
_cell.length_a   1.000
_cell.length_b   1.000
_cell.length_c   1.000
_cell.angle_alpha   90.00
_cell.angle_beta   90.00
_cell.angle_gamma   90.00
#
_symmetry.space_group_name_H-M   'P 1'
#
loop_
_entity.id
_entity.type
_entity.pdbx_description
1 polymer ?
#
loop_
_entity_poly.entity_id
_entity_poly.type
_entity_poly.pdbx_seq_one_letter_code
_entity_poly.pdbx_strand_id
1 'polypeptide(L)'
;MTARWPLVIFDNIIDVSAYNADVLWTEKHPAWNEGRLHKRRLFVEELGKALVQPEMMRRKILPRTAAAKSAVERLRKDAEQPSTSGITDTDAGGEKRARCQFCVSSDNKTGVRCKKCQKYICKDHTQSYCNLCAEEI
;
A
#
# COMPACT_ATOMS: atom_id res chain seq x y z
N MET A 1 -30.49 -8.94 16.33
CA MET A 1 -30.68 -7.63 16.98
C MET A 1 -30.25 -7.77 18.44
N THR A 2 -29.38 -6.90 18.94
CA THR A 2 -28.90 -6.96 20.33
C THR A 2 -30.04 -6.58 21.29
N ALA A 3 -30.17 -7.26 22.43
CA ALA A 3 -31.16 -6.93 23.46
C ALA A 3 -30.71 -5.80 24.42
N ARG A 4 -29.52 -5.22 24.19
CA ARG A 4 -28.91 -4.21 25.05
C ARG A 4 -29.05 -2.85 24.37
N TRP A 5 -30.03 -2.06 24.79
CA TRP A 5 -30.31 -0.75 24.19
C TRP A 5 -29.09 0.20 24.09
N PRO A 6 -28.11 0.23 25.03
CA PRO A 6 -26.98 1.14 24.88
C PRO A 6 -26.10 0.79 23.68
N LEU A 7 -26.03 -0.50 23.32
CA LEU A 7 -25.26 -0.95 22.16
C LEU A 7 -25.89 -0.45 20.85
N VAL A 8 -27.21 -0.38 20.78
CA VAL A 8 -27.92 0.19 19.62
C VAL A 8 -27.57 1.67 19.41
N ILE A 9 -27.46 2.43 20.50
CA ILE A 9 -27.03 3.84 20.44
C ILE A 9 -25.57 3.94 20.00
N PHE A 10 -24.69 3.08 20.53
CA PHE A 10 -23.29 3.05 20.12
C PHE A 10 -23.12 2.71 18.63
N ASP A 11 -23.83 1.71 18.13
CA ASP A 11 -23.82 1.34 16.71
C ASP A 11 -24.29 2.53 15.85
N ASN A 12 -25.33 3.24 16.28
CA ASN A 12 -25.81 4.44 15.60
C ASN A 12 -24.76 5.57 15.57
N ILE A 13 -24.04 5.79 16.68
CA ILE A 13 -22.96 6.77 16.75
C ILE A 13 -21.87 6.44 15.72
N ILE A 14 -21.49 5.16 15.60
CA ILE A 14 -20.50 4.72 14.61
C ILE A 14 -21.01 4.99 13.19
N ASP A 15 -22.24 4.62 12.89
CA ASP A 15 -22.82 4.75 11.55
C ASP A 15 -22.88 6.22 11.10
N VAL A 16 -23.38 7.10 11.97
CA VAL A 16 -23.47 8.54 11.69
C VAL A 16 -22.08 9.16 11.54
N SER A 17 -21.14 8.78 12.41
CA SER A 17 -19.76 9.29 12.34
C SER A 17 -19.05 8.87 11.06
N ALA A 18 -19.17 7.60 10.67
CA ALA A 18 -18.57 7.07 9.45
C ALA A 18 -19.17 7.73 8.19
N TYR A 19 -20.49 7.94 8.18
CA TYR A 19 -21.14 8.65 7.07
C TYR A 19 -20.69 10.10 6.96
N ASN A 20 -20.65 10.83 8.07
CA ASN A 20 -20.20 12.22 8.07
C ASN A 20 -18.73 12.33 7.61
N ALA A 21 -17.88 11.40 8.02
CA ALA A 21 -16.49 11.34 7.57
C ALA A 21 -16.37 11.05 6.06
N ASP A 22 -17.20 10.16 5.50
CA ASP A 22 -17.25 9.84 4.06
C ASP A 22 -17.62 11.08 3.23
N VAL A 23 -18.66 11.81 3.65
CA VAL A 23 -19.09 13.06 2.99
C VAL A 23 -17.96 14.09 2.99
N LEU A 24 -17.33 14.34 4.15
CA LEU A 24 -16.21 15.28 4.24
C LEU A 24 -15.00 14.84 3.40
N TRP A 25 -14.71 13.55 3.38
CA TRP A 25 -13.59 12.99 2.62
C TRP A 25 -13.78 13.14 1.11
N THR A 26 -14.97 12.75 0.63
CA THR A 26 -15.31 12.77 -0.80
C THR A 26 -15.43 14.18 -1.34
N GLU A 27 -15.88 15.13 -0.53
CA GLU A 27 -15.87 16.57 -0.88
C GLU A 27 -14.45 17.09 -1.01
N LYS A 28 -13.56 16.75 -0.07
CA LYS A 28 -12.17 17.19 -0.08
C LYS A 28 -11.33 16.51 -1.18
N HIS A 29 -11.68 15.28 -1.55
CA HIS A 29 -10.93 14.46 -2.52
C HIS A 29 -11.84 13.94 -3.63
N PRO A 30 -12.30 14.79 -4.57
CA PRO A 30 -13.27 14.41 -5.59
C PRO A 30 -12.77 13.33 -6.55
N ALA A 31 -11.46 13.31 -6.83
CA ALA A 31 -10.80 12.30 -7.67
C ALA A 31 -10.63 10.93 -6.98
N TRP A 32 -10.84 10.83 -5.67
CA TRP A 32 -10.71 9.56 -4.94
C TRP A 32 -11.79 8.58 -5.42
N ASN A 33 -11.32 7.42 -5.91
CA ASN A 33 -12.16 6.37 -6.51
C ASN A 33 -13.10 6.90 -7.62
N GLU A 34 -12.62 7.80 -8.46
CA GLU A 34 -13.38 8.31 -9.61
C GLU A 34 -13.91 7.17 -10.50
N GLY A 35 -15.12 7.34 -11.03
CA GLY A 35 -15.81 6.31 -11.84
C GLY A 35 -16.34 5.10 -11.05
N ARG A 36 -16.09 4.99 -9.74
CA ARG A 36 -16.70 3.95 -8.90
C ARG A 36 -18.06 4.40 -8.38
N LEU A 37 -19.07 3.52 -8.52
CA LEU A 37 -20.42 3.76 -7.99
C LEU A 37 -20.57 3.45 -6.50
N HIS A 38 -19.66 2.66 -5.92
CA HIS A 38 -19.75 2.16 -4.53
C HIS A 38 -18.75 2.83 -3.57
N LYS A 39 -18.57 4.15 -3.70
CA LYS A 39 -17.58 4.94 -2.94
C LYS A 39 -17.70 4.78 -1.42
N ARG A 40 -18.92 4.87 -0.89
CA ARG A 40 -19.18 4.68 0.55
C ARG A 40 -18.70 3.33 1.09
N ARG A 41 -18.87 2.24 0.31
CA ARG A 41 -18.39 0.91 0.70
C ARG A 41 -16.87 0.88 0.77
N LEU A 42 -16.19 1.46 -0.23
CA LEU A 42 -14.73 1.56 -0.26
C LEU A 42 -14.22 2.40 0.90
N PHE A 43 -14.91 3.49 1.23
CA PHE A 43 -14.54 4.37 2.33
C PHE A 43 -14.57 3.63 3.67
N VAL A 44 -15.68 2.94 3.95
CA VAL A 44 -15.82 2.16 5.20
C VAL A 44 -14.82 1.00 5.25
N GLU A 45 -14.49 0.38 4.11
CA GLU A 45 -13.48 -0.66 4.03
C GLU A 45 -12.07 -0.13 4.35
N GLU A 46 -11.68 1.01 3.75
CA GLU A 46 -10.40 1.67 4.01
C GLU A 46 -10.33 2.18 5.46
N LEU A 47 -11.41 2.79 5.96
CA LEU A 47 -11.53 3.24 7.35
C LEU A 47 -11.36 2.08 8.32
N GLY A 48 -12.05 0.95 8.09
CA GLY A 48 -11.95 -0.23 8.94
C GLY A 48 -10.54 -0.81 8.97
N LYS A 49 -9.87 -0.89 7.81
CA LYS A 49 -8.46 -1.31 7.73
C LYS A 49 -7.56 -0.36 8.50
N ALA A 50 -7.72 0.96 8.31
CA ALA A 50 -6.90 1.98 8.98
C ALA A 50 -7.04 1.95 10.50
N LEU A 51 -8.26 1.75 11.02
CA LEU A 51 -8.52 1.65 12.46
C LEU A 51 -7.89 0.39 13.08
N VAL A 52 -7.95 -0.73 12.38
CA VAL A 52 -7.53 -2.04 12.92
C VAL A 52 -6.03 -2.29 12.73
N GLN A 53 -5.40 -1.71 11.71
CA GLN A 53 -3.97 -1.87 11.42
C GLN A 53 -3.04 -1.63 12.62
N PRO A 54 -3.10 -0.50 13.36
CA PRO A 54 -2.20 -0.27 14.50
C PRO A 54 -2.43 -1.28 15.64
N GLU A 55 -3.65 -1.78 15.81
CA GLU A 55 -3.96 -2.84 16.79
C GLU A 55 -3.39 -4.19 16.35
N MET A 56 -3.49 -4.53 15.06
CA MET A 56 -2.89 -5.74 14.49
C MET A 56 -1.36 -5.73 14.63
N MET A 57 -0.73 -4.57 14.42
CA MET A 57 0.71 -4.42 14.55
C MET A 57 1.18 -4.63 16.00
N ARG A 58 0.48 -4.01 16.98
CA ARG A 58 0.77 -4.16 18.43
C ARG A 58 0.58 -5.57 18.97
N ARG A 59 -0.14 -6.44 18.26
CA ARG A 59 -0.56 -7.76 18.75
C ARG A 59 0.61 -8.74 18.87
N LYS A 60 1.18 -8.92 20.07
CA LYS A 60 2.34 -9.82 20.27
C LYS A 60 2.09 -11.27 19.86
N ILE A 61 0.90 -11.78 20.17
CA ILE A 61 0.51 -13.17 19.90
C ILE A 61 -0.25 -13.24 18.57
N LEU A 62 0.20 -14.13 17.69
CA LEU A 62 -0.46 -14.34 16.41
C LEU A 62 -1.82 -15.04 16.59
N PRO A 63 -2.83 -14.69 15.77
CA PRO A 63 -4.11 -15.38 15.76
C PRO A 63 -3.96 -16.89 15.51
N ARG A 64 -4.86 -17.69 16.10
CA ARG A 64 -4.81 -19.16 16.02
C ARG A 64 -5.14 -19.69 14.62
N THR A 65 -6.00 -18.98 13.89
CA THR A 65 -6.43 -19.38 12.55
C THR A 65 -5.39 -18.98 11.51
N ALA A 66 -5.07 -19.89 10.58
CA ALA A 66 -4.05 -19.67 9.54
C ALA A 66 -4.30 -18.39 8.72
N ALA A 67 -5.55 -18.12 8.32
CA ALA A 67 -5.91 -16.93 7.55
C ALA A 67 -5.59 -15.63 8.29
N ALA A 68 -6.03 -15.49 9.55
CA ALA A 68 -5.76 -14.30 10.34
C ALA A 68 -4.27 -14.17 10.73
N LYS A 69 -3.56 -15.29 10.94
CA LYS A 69 -2.11 -15.30 11.14
C LYS A 69 -1.38 -14.74 9.91
N SER A 70 -1.73 -15.23 8.72
CA SER A 70 -1.17 -14.75 7.46
C SER A 70 -1.46 -13.26 7.23
N ALA A 71 -2.67 -12.78 7.56
CA ALA A 71 -3.02 -11.37 7.44
C ALA A 71 -2.14 -10.47 8.33
N VAL A 72 -1.91 -10.86 9.59
CA VAL A 72 -1.03 -10.10 10.51
C VAL A 72 0.43 -10.14 10.05
N GLU A 73 0.92 -11.29 9.59
CA GLU A 73 2.29 -11.42 9.09
C GLU A 73 2.54 -10.59 7.83
N ARG A 74 1.58 -10.56 6.89
CA ARG A 74 1.67 -9.71 5.70
C ARG A 74 1.74 -8.22 6.07
N LEU A 75 0.84 -7.76 6.94
CA LEU A 75 0.83 -6.37 7.39
C LEU A 75 2.15 -5.95 8.04
N ARG A 76 2.80 -6.85 8.79
CA ARG A 76 4.12 -6.58 9.38
C ARG A 76 5.22 -6.46 8.35
N LYS A 77 5.25 -7.37 7.37
CA LYS A 77 6.22 -7.32 6.26
C LYS A 77 6.05 -6.05 5.41
N ASP A 78 4.81 -5.67 5.15
CA ASP A 78 4.49 -4.45 4.39
C ASP A 78 4.91 -3.17 5.15
N ALA A 79 4.92 -3.20 6.49
CA ALA A 79 5.42 -2.11 7.33
C ALA A 79 6.95 -2.08 7.48
N GLU A 80 7.62 -3.23 7.36
CA GLU A 80 9.08 -3.35 7.40
C GLU A 80 9.74 -2.98 6.06
N GLN A 81 9.00 -3.08 4.95
CA GLN A 81 9.45 -2.48 3.69
C GLN A 81 9.37 -0.95 3.80
N PRO A 82 10.46 -0.20 3.52
CA PRO A 82 10.39 1.25 3.49
C PRO A 82 9.34 1.65 2.46
N SER A 83 8.31 2.34 2.94
CA SER A 83 7.15 2.75 2.17
C SER A 83 7.62 3.50 0.93
N THR A 84 7.58 2.85 -0.23
CA THR A 84 7.60 3.54 -1.52
C THR A 84 6.18 4.04 -1.78
N SER A 85 5.58 4.69 -0.78
CA SER A 85 4.32 5.42 -0.92
C SER A 85 4.66 6.79 -1.45
N GLY A 86 5.17 6.81 -2.68
CA GLY A 86 5.13 8.00 -3.49
C GLY A 86 3.67 8.29 -3.80
N ILE A 87 3.21 9.44 -3.33
CA ILE A 87 2.06 10.17 -3.86
C ILE A 87 2.04 9.94 -5.37
N THR A 88 0.99 9.31 -5.88
CA THR A 88 0.76 9.22 -7.31
C THR A 88 0.21 10.57 -7.76
N ASP A 89 1.11 11.53 -7.94
CA ASP A 89 0.89 12.57 -8.92
C ASP A 89 0.95 11.88 -10.28
N THR A 90 -0.24 11.58 -10.80
CA THR A 90 -0.44 11.32 -12.22
C THR A 90 -0.09 12.58 -12.98
N ASP A 91 1.18 12.73 -13.33
CA ASP A 91 1.62 13.62 -14.38
C ASP A 91 2.29 12.81 -15.49
N ALA A 92 1.73 12.99 -16.68
CA ALA A 92 2.23 12.47 -17.94
C ALA A 92 3.71 12.80 -18.13
N GLY A 93 4.57 11.79 -17.98
CA GLY A 93 5.99 11.89 -18.30
C GLY A 93 6.63 10.53 -18.08
N GLY A 94 7.11 9.89 -19.15
CA GLY A 94 7.76 8.59 -19.06
C GLY A 94 8.78 8.53 -17.93
N GLU A 95 8.86 7.38 -17.24
CA GLU A 95 9.73 7.16 -16.08
C GLU A 95 11.07 7.91 -16.23
N LYS A 96 11.30 8.89 -15.35
CA LYS A 96 12.48 9.75 -15.41
C LYS A 96 13.73 8.87 -15.35
N ARG A 97 14.43 8.75 -16.47
CA ARG A 97 15.70 8.00 -16.56
C ARG A 97 16.76 8.67 -15.70
N ALA A 98 17.48 7.89 -14.90
CA ALA A 98 18.57 8.37 -14.05
C ALA A 98 19.92 7.81 -14.52
N ARG A 99 21.03 8.44 -14.09
CA ARG A 99 22.39 8.00 -14.40
C ARG A 99 22.68 6.65 -13.74
N CYS A 100 23.33 5.75 -14.48
CA CYS A 100 23.82 4.50 -13.94
C CYS A 100 24.89 4.74 -12.85
N GLN A 101 24.70 4.14 -11.67
CA GLN A 101 25.61 4.30 -10.52
C GLN A 101 26.98 3.61 -10.70
N PHE A 102 27.12 2.74 -11.70
CA PHE A 102 28.38 1.99 -11.94
C PHE A 102 29.19 2.61 -13.08
N CYS A 103 28.64 3.57 -13.82
CA CYS A 103 29.36 4.30 -14.85
C CYS A 103 30.23 5.41 -14.24
N VAL A 104 31.55 5.22 -14.30
CA VAL A 104 32.51 6.19 -13.76
C VAL A 104 32.60 7.47 -14.62
N SER A 105 32.77 7.32 -15.93
CA SER A 105 32.96 8.45 -16.86
C SER A 105 31.75 8.75 -17.74
N SER A 106 30.91 7.75 -18.05
CA SER A 106 29.75 7.94 -18.93
C SER A 106 28.50 8.39 -18.17
N ASP A 107 27.74 9.33 -18.75
CA ASP A 107 26.41 9.73 -18.27
C ASP A 107 25.32 8.82 -18.89
N ASN A 108 25.49 7.50 -18.78
CA ASN A 108 24.53 6.54 -19.30
C ASN A 108 23.23 6.60 -18.49
N LYS A 109 22.17 7.16 -19.09
CA LYS A 109 20.84 7.25 -18.48
C LYS A 109 20.01 6.01 -18.76
N THR A 110 19.41 5.46 -17.71
CA THR A 110 18.64 4.21 -17.74
C THR A 110 17.37 4.33 -16.90
N GLY A 111 16.32 3.63 -17.31
CA GLY A 111 15.12 3.41 -16.48
C GLY A 111 15.19 2.11 -15.67
N VAL A 112 16.20 1.27 -15.91
CA VAL A 112 16.31 -0.06 -15.31
C VAL A 112 16.93 0.04 -13.92
N ARG A 113 16.30 -0.61 -12.93
CA ARG A 113 16.79 -0.72 -11.55
C ARG A 113 17.15 -2.16 -11.20
N CYS A 114 18.24 -2.35 -10.46
CA CYS A 114 18.61 -3.65 -9.90
C CYS A 114 17.54 -4.14 -8.92
N LYS A 115 17.03 -5.36 -9.10
CA LYS A 115 15.99 -5.95 -8.23
C LYS A 115 16.43 -6.04 -6.76
N LYS A 116 17.72 -6.28 -6.52
CA LYS A 116 18.30 -6.47 -5.18
C LYS A 116 18.60 -5.16 -4.45
N CYS A 117 19.21 -4.18 -5.12
CA CYS A 117 19.70 -2.95 -4.47
C CYS A 117 19.02 -1.66 -4.95
N GLN A 118 18.07 -1.74 -5.89
CA GLN A 118 17.29 -0.63 -6.45
C GLN A 118 18.10 0.51 -7.11
N LYS A 119 19.41 0.32 -7.31
CA LYS A 119 20.27 1.25 -8.06
C LYS A 119 19.96 1.20 -9.56
N TYR A 120 20.08 2.33 -10.24
CA TYR A 120 19.94 2.44 -11.69
C TYR A 120 21.15 1.83 -12.42
N ILE A 121 20.90 0.91 -13.35
CA ILE A 121 21.93 0.15 -14.05
C ILE A 121 21.76 0.25 -15.57
N CYS A 122 22.84 0.57 -16.30
CA CYS A 122 22.83 0.57 -17.76
C CYS A 122 22.99 -0.86 -18.29
N LYS A 123 22.81 -1.05 -19.59
CA LYS A 123 22.95 -2.36 -20.24
C LYS A 123 24.34 -2.98 -20.02
N ASP A 124 25.39 -2.17 -20.02
CA ASP A 124 26.78 -2.64 -19.81
C ASP A 124 27.03 -3.15 -18.38
N HIS A 125 26.25 -2.66 -17.41
CA HIS A 125 26.33 -3.05 -16.00
C HIS A 125 25.15 -3.95 -15.58
N THR A 126 24.48 -4.59 -16.54
CA THR A 126 23.38 -5.52 -16.31
C THR A 126 23.71 -6.89 -16.89
N GLN A 127 23.36 -7.95 -16.16
CA GLN A 127 23.35 -9.31 -16.68
C GLN A 127 21.91 -9.84 -16.67
N SER A 128 21.49 -10.41 -17.79
CA SER A 128 20.16 -11.01 -17.93
C SER A 128 20.22 -12.49 -17.59
N TYR A 129 19.37 -12.91 -16.66
CA TYR A 129 19.15 -14.31 -16.31
C TYR A 129 17.71 -14.70 -16.65
N CYS A 130 17.47 -15.96 -17.01
CA CYS A 130 16.10 -16.49 -17.01
C CYS A 130 15.62 -16.67 -15.56
N ASN A 131 14.31 -16.85 -15.36
CA ASN A 131 13.74 -16.95 -14.02
C ASN A 131 14.31 -18.15 -13.22
N LEU A 132 14.68 -19.25 -13.89
CA LEU A 132 15.28 -20.42 -13.24
C LEU A 132 16.70 -20.12 -12.74
N CYS A 133 17.55 -19.51 -13.57
CA CYS A 133 18.91 -19.13 -13.16
C CYS A 133 18.93 -18.03 -12.10
N ALA A 134 17.87 -17.23 -11.99
CA ALA A 134 17.77 -16.17 -10.99
C ALA A 134 17.45 -16.69 -9.58
N GLU A 135 16.93 -17.92 -9.44
CA GLU A 135 16.63 -18.55 -8.15
C GLU A 135 17.87 -19.19 -7.49
N GLU A 136 18.96 -19.36 -8.24
CA GLU A 136 20.21 -20.00 -7.79
C GLU A 136 21.30 -19.01 -7.31
N ILE A 137 21.03 -17.69 -7.33
CA ILE A 137 21.97 -16.60 -7.00
C ILE A 137 21.54 -15.86 -5.71
#